data_AF-A0A8H4NGR1-F1
#
_entry.id   AF-A0A8H4NGR1-F1
#
_cell.length_a   1.000
_cell.length_b   1.000
_cell.length_c   1.000
_cell.angle_alpha   90.00
_cell.angle_beta   90.00
_cell.angle_gamma   90.00
#
_symmetry.space_group_name_H-M   'P 1'
#
loop_
_entity.id
_entity.type
_entity.pdbx_description
1 polymer ?
#
loop_
_entity_poly.entity_id
_entity_poly.type
_entity_poly.pdbx_seq_one_letter_code
_entity_poly.pdbx_strand_id
1 'polypeptide(L)'
;MKVYQAVTLTLSYQNFVKSRARANPSISRLADFLHHDCLNKSKIAYLDYTSGEPDKPTRIGVPEDRIAQLIKTARPSSTRFVFVENISPGIVVLLGELLDIDPLFFADHIHVGFENPEGASAPPSLATLPSLIATRDHIHLHCQKVIALEGSDDALADVPYALKTDSNVPRNVRRLVTLPGGRLALSQTCRSFIIKPIGDIRI
;
A
#
# COMPACT_ATOMS: atom_id res chain seq x y z
N MET A 1 48.85 0.30 -9.75
CA MET A 1 47.65 1.00 -9.23
C MET A 1 46.43 0.46 -9.97
N LYS A 2 45.66 -0.44 -9.35
CA LYS A 2 44.35 -0.86 -9.88
C LYS A 2 43.29 -0.04 -9.16
N VAL A 3 42.63 0.83 -9.90
CA VAL A 3 41.46 1.58 -9.43
C VAL A 3 40.32 0.58 -9.35
N TYR A 4 39.87 0.27 -8.14
CA TYR A 4 38.63 -0.48 -7.94
C TYR A 4 37.46 0.46 -8.24
N GLN A 5 36.85 0.32 -9.41
CA GLN A 5 35.50 0.85 -9.63
C GLN A 5 34.55 0.06 -8.74
N ALA A 6 33.97 0.73 -7.74
CA ALA A 6 32.85 0.19 -6.99
C ALA A 6 31.66 0.05 -7.95
N VAL A 7 31.39 -1.18 -8.38
CA VAL A 7 30.12 -1.54 -9.02
C VAL A 7 29.07 -1.52 -7.91
N THR A 8 28.31 -0.44 -7.81
CA THR A 8 27.10 -0.39 -6.99
C THR A 8 26.08 -1.33 -7.64
N LEU A 9 26.01 -2.56 -7.15
CA LEU A 9 24.91 -3.49 -7.49
C LEU A 9 23.62 -2.87 -6.97
N THR A 10 22.81 -2.29 -7.86
CA THR A 10 21.43 -1.91 -7.53
C THR A 10 20.67 -3.19 -7.19
N LEU A 11 20.49 -3.44 -5.90
CA LEU A 11 19.65 -4.51 -5.41
C LEU A 11 18.21 -4.21 -5.88
N SER A 12 17.54 -5.13 -6.58
CA SER A 12 16.13 -4.93 -6.92
C SER A 12 15.31 -4.68 -5.65
N TYR A 13 14.27 -3.87 -5.75
CA TYR A 13 13.46 -3.53 -4.58
C TYR A 13 12.85 -4.76 -3.91
N GLN A 14 12.52 -5.80 -4.68
CA GLN A 14 12.06 -7.07 -4.14
C GLN A 14 13.13 -7.75 -3.25
N ASN A 15 14.40 -7.72 -3.66
CA ASN A 15 15.50 -8.24 -2.84
C ASN A 15 15.75 -7.36 -1.60
N PHE A 16 15.58 -6.04 -1.74
CA PHE A 16 15.66 -5.11 -0.63
C PHE A 16 14.56 -5.40 0.42
N VAL A 17 13.30 -5.56 -0.01
CA VAL A 17 12.17 -5.96 0.84
C VAL A 17 12.45 -7.28 1.55
N LYS A 18 12.93 -8.31 0.83
CA LYS A 18 13.30 -9.61 1.42
C LYS A 18 14.38 -9.47 2.51
N SER A 19 15.41 -8.67 2.24
CA SER A 19 16.46 -8.40 3.22
C SER A 19 15.90 -7.71 4.47
N ARG A 20 15.05 -6.70 4.28
CA ARG A 20 14.40 -5.96 5.38
C ARG A 20 13.45 -6.83 6.20
N ALA A 21 12.72 -7.75 5.57
CA ALA A 21 11.83 -8.69 6.27
C ALA A 21 12.58 -9.59 7.27
N ARG A 22 13.84 -9.95 6.99
CA ARG A 22 14.66 -10.74 7.93
C ARG A 22 14.98 -9.99 9.22
N ALA A 23 15.12 -8.67 9.13
CA ALA A 23 15.45 -7.81 10.27
C ALA A 23 14.20 -7.23 10.97
N ASN A 24 13.10 -7.09 10.23
CA ASN A 24 11.85 -6.53 10.73
C ASN A 24 10.67 -7.42 10.30
N PRO A 25 10.16 -8.28 11.21
CA PRO A 25 9.06 -9.20 10.93
C PRO A 25 7.78 -8.52 10.39
N SER A 26 7.55 -7.23 10.69
CA SER A 26 6.39 -6.48 10.18
C SER A 26 6.39 -6.31 8.65
N ILE A 27 7.53 -6.51 7.99
CA ILE A 27 7.67 -6.42 6.53
C ILE A 27 7.44 -7.78 5.84
N SER A 28 7.40 -8.89 6.59
CA SER A 28 7.31 -10.25 6.03
C SER A 28 6.11 -10.43 5.09
N ARG A 29 4.96 -9.86 5.47
CA ARG A 29 3.76 -9.87 4.61
C ARG A 29 3.96 -9.19 3.27
N LEU A 30 4.71 -8.09 3.24
CA LEU A 30 5.06 -7.44 1.99
C LEU A 30 5.94 -8.34 1.15
N ALA A 31 6.94 -8.99 1.77
CA ALA A 31 7.77 -9.95 1.08
C ALA A 31 6.92 -11.08 0.47
N ASP A 32 5.96 -11.62 1.20
CA ASP A 32 5.05 -12.66 0.71
C ASP A 32 4.15 -12.14 -0.42
N PHE A 33 3.50 -10.99 -0.22
CA PHE A 33 2.64 -10.33 -1.21
C PHE A 33 3.36 -10.13 -2.55
N LEU A 34 4.65 -9.78 -2.52
CA LEU A 34 5.45 -9.58 -3.73
C LEU A 34 5.69 -10.85 -4.58
N HIS A 35 5.31 -12.03 -4.10
CA HIS A 35 5.39 -13.29 -4.86
C HIS A 35 4.05 -13.79 -5.39
N HIS A 36 2.95 -13.10 -5.05
CA HIS A 36 1.61 -13.54 -5.44
C HIS A 36 1.20 -12.95 -6.80
N ASP A 37 0.47 -13.74 -7.58
CA ASP A 37 -0.19 -13.24 -8.77
C ASP A 37 -1.38 -12.34 -8.40
N CYS A 38 -1.58 -11.29 -9.17
CA CYS A 38 -2.75 -10.42 -9.02
C CYS A 38 -3.96 -10.96 -9.77
N LEU A 39 -5.13 -10.82 -9.16
CA LEU A 39 -6.40 -11.12 -9.79
C LEU A 39 -6.77 -10.06 -10.83
N ASN A 40 -6.46 -8.79 -10.54
CA ASN A 40 -6.85 -7.65 -11.35
C ASN A 40 -5.69 -6.67 -11.52
N LYS A 41 -5.66 -5.94 -12.64
CA LYS A 41 -4.71 -4.84 -12.86
C LYS A 41 -4.99 -3.68 -11.90
N SER A 42 -3.95 -2.91 -11.56
CA SER A 42 -4.09 -1.62 -10.90
C SER A 42 -4.72 -0.60 -11.83
N LYS A 43 -5.49 0.33 -11.25
CA LYS A 43 -6.02 1.49 -11.98
C LYS A 43 -5.21 2.70 -11.55
N ILE A 44 -4.54 3.33 -12.52
CA ILE A 44 -3.70 4.49 -12.26
C ILE A 44 -4.33 5.72 -12.90
N ALA A 45 -4.29 6.83 -12.18
CA ALA A 45 -4.67 8.13 -12.71
C ALA A 45 -3.80 9.22 -12.10
N TYR A 46 -3.76 10.40 -12.72
CA TYR A 46 -3.09 11.56 -12.12
C TYR A 46 -3.85 12.88 -12.32
N LEU A 47 -3.45 13.86 -11.51
CA LEU A 47 -3.86 15.27 -11.59
C LEU A 47 -2.61 16.14 -11.49
N ASP A 48 -2.46 17.12 -12.37
CA ASP A 48 -1.39 18.11 -12.27
C ASP A 48 -1.94 19.44 -11.77
N TYR A 49 -1.36 19.96 -10.69
CA TYR A 49 -1.59 21.31 -10.20
C TYR A 49 -0.38 22.16 -10.55
N THR A 50 -0.57 23.09 -11.48
CA THR A 50 0.41 24.08 -11.93
C THR A 50 0.16 25.40 -11.21
N SER A 51 1.22 26.00 -10.65
CA SER A 51 1.10 27.32 -10.02
C SER A 51 0.77 28.36 -11.09
N GLY A 52 -0.36 29.07 -10.96
CA GLY A 52 -0.75 30.18 -11.84
C GLY A 52 -1.76 29.84 -12.94
N GLU A 53 -2.18 28.58 -13.09
CA GLU A 53 -3.32 28.24 -13.95
C GLU A 53 -4.61 28.19 -13.11
N PRO A 54 -5.65 28.98 -13.46
CA PRO A 54 -6.91 29.01 -12.71
C PRO A 54 -7.80 27.79 -12.97
N ASP A 55 -7.45 26.93 -13.92
CA ASP A 55 -8.28 25.80 -14.32
C ASP A 55 -8.23 24.64 -13.32
N LYS A 56 -9.40 24.02 -13.12
CA LYS A 56 -9.56 22.83 -12.29
C LYS A 56 -8.82 21.66 -12.96
N PRO A 57 -7.93 20.95 -12.25
CA PRO A 57 -7.17 19.87 -12.86
C PRO A 57 -8.09 18.71 -13.26
N THR A 58 -7.82 18.14 -14.42
CA THR A 58 -8.58 17.03 -14.98
C THR A 58 -7.91 15.70 -14.66
N ARG A 59 -8.69 14.73 -14.15
CA ARG A 59 -8.17 13.39 -13.82
C ARG A 59 -7.92 12.62 -15.10
N ILE A 60 -6.67 12.21 -15.33
CA ILE A 60 -6.27 11.46 -16.53
C ILE A 60 -5.92 10.03 -16.13
N GLY A 61 -6.55 9.04 -16.76
CA GLY A 61 -6.24 7.62 -16.57
C GLY A 61 -4.97 7.22 -17.31
N VAL A 62 -4.15 6.35 -16.70
CA VAL A 62 -2.85 5.94 -17.24
C VAL A 62 -2.71 4.42 -17.17
N PRO A 63 -2.26 3.76 -18.25
CA PRO A 63 -1.88 2.35 -18.23
C PRO A 63 -0.71 2.05 -17.26
N GLU A 64 -0.68 0.85 -16.66
CA GLU A 64 0.37 0.45 -15.70
C GLU A 64 1.80 0.55 -16.26
N ASP A 65 1.99 0.19 -17.52
CA ASP A 65 3.29 0.24 -18.21
C ASP A 65 3.80 1.67 -18.43
N ARG A 66 2.94 2.68 -18.28
CA ARG A 66 3.27 4.10 -18.47
C ARG A 66 3.57 4.86 -17.17
N ILE A 67 3.43 4.24 -16.00
CA ILE A 67 3.65 4.91 -14.72
C ILE A 67 5.10 5.42 -14.55
N ALA A 68 6.09 4.69 -15.06
CA ALA A 68 7.49 5.12 -15.01
C ALA A 68 7.73 6.38 -15.85
N GLN A 69 7.09 6.46 -17.01
CA GLN A 69 7.13 7.66 -17.85
C GLN A 69 6.39 8.81 -17.16
N LEU A 70 5.22 8.54 -16.59
CA LEU A 70 4.42 9.52 -15.85
C LEU A 70 5.22 10.16 -14.71
N ILE A 71 5.97 9.40 -13.93
CA ILE A 71 6.77 9.97 -12.83
C ILE A 71 7.87 10.91 -13.37
N LYS A 72 8.46 10.58 -14.52
CA LYS A 72 9.56 11.33 -15.13
C LYS A 72 9.13 12.58 -15.90
N THR A 73 7.90 12.62 -16.43
CA THR A 73 7.40 13.70 -17.30
C THR A 73 6.55 14.73 -16.57
N ALA A 74 6.66 14.81 -15.25
CA ALA A 74 5.98 15.85 -14.49
C ALA A 74 6.51 17.23 -14.88
N ARG A 75 5.62 18.23 -14.91
CA ARG A 75 6.01 19.60 -15.30
C ARG A 75 6.84 20.22 -14.17
N PRO A 76 7.91 20.98 -14.48
CA PRO A 76 8.62 21.75 -13.47
C PRO A 76 7.67 22.65 -12.68
N SER A 77 7.93 22.85 -11.40
CA SER A 77 7.13 23.71 -10.51
C SER A 77 5.65 23.33 -10.42
N SER A 78 5.32 22.04 -10.64
CA SER A 78 3.97 21.50 -10.48
C SER A 78 3.88 20.48 -9.35
N THR A 79 2.67 20.28 -8.83
CA THR A 79 2.35 19.18 -7.91
C THR A 79 1.49 18.16 -8.66
N ARG A 80 2.01 16.94 -8.83
CA ARG A 80 1.31 15.85 -9.53
C ARG A 80 0.77 14.85 -8.52
N PHE A 81 -0.54 14.77 -8.36
CA PHE A 81 -1.15 13.70 -7.57
C PHE A 81 -1.26 12.44 -8.40
N VAL A 82 -0.63 11.34 -7.98
CA VAL A 82 -0.80 10.02 -8.60
C VAL A 82 -1.70 9.15 -7.75
N PHE A 83 -2.79 8.67 -8.33
CA PHE A 83 -3.74 7.76 -7.71
C PHE A 83 -3.43 6.35 -8.20
N VAL A 84 -3.17 5.44 -7.26
CA VAL A 84 -2.99 4.02 -7.53
C VAL A 84 -4.08 3.26 -6.78
N GLU A 85 -5.05 2.74 -7.51
CA GLU A 85 -6.09 1.88 -6.97
C GLU A 85 -5.76 0.42 -7.29
N ASN A 86 -6.09 -0.47 -6.34
CA ASN A 86 -5.86 -1.91 -6.48
C ASN A 86 -4.39 -2.25 -6.75
N ILE A 87 -3.49 -1.80 -5.88
CA ILE A 87 -2.04 -1.94 -6.06
C ILE A 87 -1.61 -3.39 -6.29
N SER A 88 -0.77 -3.62 -7.29
CA SER A 88 -0.18 -4.93 -7.61
C SER A 88 1.29 -5.01 -7.14
N PRO A 89 1.87 -6.21 -6.94
CA PRO A 89 3.29 -6.39 -6.66
C PRO A 89 4.20 -5.67 -7.64
N GLY A 90 3.88 -5.71 -8.94
CA GLY A 90 4.65 -5.02 -9.97
C GLY A 90 4.67 -3.51 -9.75
N ILE A 91 3.53 -2.91 -9.40
CA ILE A 91 3.45 -1.48 -9.09
C ILE A 91 4.16 -1.14 -7.79
N VAL A 92 4.08 -1.99 -6.75
CA VAL A 92 4.85 -1.80 -5.51
C VAL A 92 6.35 -1.74 -5.79
N VAL A 93 6.88 -2.71 -6.53
CA VAL A 93 8.30 -2.76 -6.89
C VAL A 93 8.69 -1.53 -7.69
N LEU A 94 7.92 -1.20 -8.73
CA LEU A 94 8.21 -0.09 -9.61
C LEU A 94 8.20 1.26 -8.89
N LEU A 95 7.20 1.53 -8.05
CA LEU A 95 7.13 2.76 -7.25
C LEU A 95 8.20 2.79 -6.17
N GLY A 96 8.47 1.65 -5.52
CA GLY A 96 9.54 1.50 -4.54
C GLY A 96 10.90 1.91 -5.10
N GLU A 97 11.22 1.46 -6.32
CA GLU A 97 12.47 1.80 -7.02
C GLU A 97 12.49 3.24 -7.53
N LEU A 98 11.41 3.70 -8.17
CA LEU A 98 11.39 5.01 -8.81
C LEU A 98 11.36 6.17 -7.82
N LEU A 99 10.74 5.97 -6.66
CA LEU A 99 10.47 7.01 -5.68
C LEU A 99 11.19 6.79 -4.34
N ASP A 100 12.06 5.77 -4.26
CA ASP A 100 12.79 5.39 -3.04
C ASP A 100 11.87 5.29 -1.80
N ILE A 101 10.80 4.51 -1.93
CA ILE A 101 9.78 4.36 -0.89
C ILE A 101 10.23 3.25 0.08
N ASP A 102 10.30 3.55 1.37
CA ASP A 102 10.61 2.53 2.39
C ASP A 102 9.57 1.39 2.35
N PRO A 103 10.00 0.11 2.29
CA PRO A 103 9.12 -1.06 2.38
C PRO A 103 8.08 -1.01 3.50
N LEU A 104 8.39 -0.34 4.61
CA LEU A 104 7.48 -0.20 5.74
C LEU A 104 6.17 0.53 5.35
N PHE A 105 6.24 1.48 4.41
CA PHE A 105 5.06 2.16 3.87
C PHE A 105 4.12 1.16 3.20
N PHE A 106 4.64 0.33 2.29
CA PHE A 106 3.80 -0.66 1.62
C PHE A 106 3.34 -1.76 2.57
N ALA A 107 4.18 -2.17 3.53
CA ALA A 107 3.81 -3.15 4.54
C ALA A 107 2.59 -2.70 5.38
N ASP A 108 2.54 -1.42 5.78
CA ASP A 108 1.41 -0.85 6.52
C ASP A 108 0.20 -0.63 5.60
N HIS A 109 0.42 -0.28 4.33
CA HIS A 109 -0.64 -0.15 3.33
C HIS A 109 -1.39 -1.48 3.08
N ILE A 110 -0.67 -2.58 2.89
CA ILE A 110 -1.25 -3.90 2.63
C ILE A 110 -1.63 -4.66 3.91
N HIS A 111 -1.46 -4.05 5.08
CA HIS A 111 -1.70 -4.72 6.34
C HIS A 111 -3.16 -5.21 6.43
N VAL A 112 -3.29 -6.49 6.76
CA VAL A 112 -4.59 -7.13 6.98
C VAL A 112 -4.93 -7.05 8.47
N GLY A 113 -6.01 -6.35 8.79
CA GLY A 113 -6.50 -6.24 10.16
C GLY A 113 -7.01 -7.56 10.74
N PHE A 114 -7.15 -7.59 12.07
CA PHE A 114 -7.88 -8.60 12.85
C PHE A 114 -7.28 -10.00 12.97
N GLU A 115 -5.98 -10.15 12.71
CA GLU A 115 -5.31 -11.40 13.07
C GLU A 115 -5.16 -11.56 14.58
N ASN A 116 -4.94 -12.80 15.02
CA ASN A 116 -4.69 -13.10 16.42
C ASN A 116 -3.39 -12.37 16.87
N PRO A 117 -3.46 -11.43 17.82
CA PRO A 117 -2.30 -10.67 18.27
C PRO A 117 -1.21 -11.54 18.91
N GLU A 118 -1.55 -12.75 19.38
CA GLU A 118 -0.58 -13.67 20.00
C GLU A 118 0.29 -14.39 18.96
N GLY A 119 -0.18 -14.50 17.71
CA GLY A 119 0.54 -15.19 16.62
C GLY A 119 0.99 -14.27 15.48
N ALA A 120 0.47 -13.04 15.43
CA ALA A 120 0.78 -12.08 14.38
C ALA A 120 1.86 -11.08 14.81
N SER A 121 2.75 -10.73 13.89
CA SER A 121 3.61 -9.57 14.08
C SER A 121 2.77 -8.30 14.18
N ALA A 122 3.08 -7.44 15.15
CA ALA A 122 2.41 -6.16 15.29
C ALA A 122 2.51 -5.36 13.97
N PRO A 123 1.43 -4.67 13.56
CA PRO A 123 1.47 -3.82 12.38
C PRO A 123 2.58 -2.76 12.50
N PRO A 124 3.16 -2.31 11.38
CA PRO A 124 4.16 -1.25 11.38
C PRO A 124 3.76 0.00 12.18
N SER A 125 2.49 0.38 12.14
CA SER A 125 1.94 1.50 12.90
C SER A 125 2.03 1.33 14.42
N LEU A 126 1.96 0.10 14.95
CA LEU A 126 2.10 -0.19 16.40
C LEU A 126 3.53 -0.58 16.81
N ALA A 127 4.32 -1.10 15.86
CA ALA A 127 5.70 -1.52 16.09
C ALA A 127 6.74 -0.40 15.94
N THR A 128 6.31 0.81 15.54
CA THR A 128 7.22 1.95 15.31
C THR A 128 7.20 2.94 16.46
N LEU A 129 8.38 3.42 16.85
CA LEU A 129 8.53 4.44 17.90
C LEU A 129 7.81 5.75 17.53
N PRO A 130 7.15 6.44 18.47
CA PRO A 130 6.46 7.71 18.21
C PRO A 130 7.35 8.79 17.57
N SER A 131 8.63 8.85 17.95
CA SER A 131 9.60 9.78 17.37
C SER A 131 9.82 9.52 15.87
N LEU A 132 9.88 8.25 15.47
CA LEU A 132 10.00 7.87 14.05
C LEU A 132 8.70 8.14 13.30
N ILE A 133 7.54 7.94 13.94
CA ILE A 133 6.23 8.26 13.36
C ILE A 133 6.12 9.76 13.06
N ALA A 134 6.56 10.62 13.99
CA ALA A 134 6.51 12.08 13.85
C ALA A 134 7.35 12.61 12.68
N THR A 135 8.37 11.85 12.25
CA THR A 135 9.26 12.22 11.14
C THR A 135 8.85 11.64 9.78
N ARG A 136 7.75 10.90 9.69
CA ARG A 136 7.32 10.27 8.43
C ARG A 136 6.82 11.29 7.42
N ASP A 137 7.13 11.04 6.16
CA ASP A 137 6.70 11.78 4.96
C ASP A 137 5.37 11.25 4.38
N HIS A 138 4.66 10.41 5.13
CA HIS A 138 3.49 9.68 4.69
C HIS A 138 2.46 9.48 5.81
N ILE A 139 1.23 9.17 5.41
CA ILE A 139 0.12 8.83 6.29
C ILE A 139 -0.66 7.62 5.76
N HIS A 140 -1.01 6.73 6.68
CA HIS A 140 -1.93 5.62 6.45
C HIS A 140 -3.25 5.93 7.17
N LEU A 141 -4.34 6.03 6.39
CA LEU A 141 -5.69 6.17 6.90
C LEU A 141 -6.35 4.79 6.91
N HIS A 142 -6.37 4.16 8.08
CA HIS A 142 -7.11 2.92 8.28
C HIS A 142 -8.58 3.23 8.55
N CYS A 143 -9.46 2.73 7.69
CA CYS A 143 -10.90 2.88 7.83
C CYS A 143 -11.53 1.52 8.14
N GLN A 144 -12.39 1.48 9.17
CA GLN A 144 -13.23 0.32 9.46
C GLN A 144 -14.60 0.51 8.82
N LYS A 145 -15.07 -0.50 8.10
CA LYS A 145 -16.39 -0.53 7.48
C LYS A 145 -17.22 -1.64 8.13
N VAL A 146 -18.44 -1.30 8.54
CA VAL A 146 -19.44 -2.27 9.00
C VAL A 146 -20.07 -2.95 7.79
N ILE A 147 -20.15 -4.27 7.82
CA ILE A 147 -20.73 -5.12 6.77
C ILE A 147 -21.78 -6.02 7.42
N ALA A 148 -22.96 -6.13 6.81
CA ALA A 148 -23.97 -7.09 7.25
C ALA A 148 -23.61 -8.49 6.75
N LEU A 149 -23.78 -9.49 7.62
CA LEU A 149 -23.56 -10.91 7.29
C LEU A 149 -24.89 -11.64 7.14
N GLU A 150 -24.97 -12.47 6.12
CA GLU A 150 -26.09 -13.38 5.87
C GLU A 150 -25.77 -14.81 6.35
N GLY A 151 -26.78 -15.59 6.72
CA GLY A 151 -26.66 -17.01 7.11
C GLY A 151 -26.47 -17.24 8.62
N SER A 152 -27.01 -18.33 9.18
CA SER A 152 -27.02 -18.66 10.64
C SER A 152 -25.61 -18.67 11.27
N ASP A 153 -25.52 -18.54 12.61
CA ASP A 153 -24.22 -18.55 13.31
C ASP A 153 -23.51 -19.89 13.07
N ASP A 154 -24.26 -20.99 13.04
CA ASP A 154 -23.77 -22.32 12.66
C ASP A 154 -23.24 -22.35 11.22
N ALA A 155 -23.95 -21.72 10.27
CA ALA A 155 -23.51 -21.67 8.88
C ALA A 155 -22.24 -20.84 8.69
N LEU A 156 -21.99 -19.86 9.55
CA LEU A 156 -20.79 -19.03 9.51
C LEU A 156 -19.64 -19.62 10.31
N ALA A 157 -19.87 -20.53 11.26
CA ALA A 157 -18.84 -21.07 12.14
C ALA A 157 -17.60 -21.56 11.39
N ASP A 158 -17.80 -22.29 10.29
CA ASP A 158 -16.73 -22.88 9.47
C ASP A 158 -16.29 -22.00 8.29
N VAL A 159 -16.95 -20.87 8.06
CA VAL A 159 -16.60 -19.97 6.95
C VAL A 159 -15.31 -19.22 7.30
N PRO A 160 -14.33 -19.12 6.37
CA PRO A 160 -13.14 -18.32 6.61
C PRO A 160 -13.45 -16.84 6.89
N TYR A 161 -12.61 -16.18 7.69
CA TYR A 161 -12.70 -14.73 7.93
C TYR A 161 -12.25 -13.88 6.73
N ALA A 162 -11.81 -14.50 5.64
CA ALA A 162 -11.36 -13.81 4.44
C ALA A 162 -12.54 -13.14 3.70
N LEU A 163 -12.45 -11.82 3.51
CA LEU A 163 -13.37 -11.04 2.69
C LEU A 163 -12.90 -11.08 1.24
N LYS A 164 -13.61 -11.84 0.40
CA LYS A 164 -13.36 -11.83 -1.04
C LYS A 164 -13.82 -10.49 -1.62
N THR A 165 -12.88 -9.76 -2.20
CA THR A 165 -13.13 -8.53 -2.95
C THR A 165 -12.35 -8.60 -4.25
N ASP A 166 -12.64 -7.71 -5.19
CA ASP A 166 -11.84 -7.57 -6.42
C ASP A 166 -10.44 -6.98 -6.18
N SER A 167 -10.06 -6.72 -4.92
CA SER A 167 -8.78 -6.15 -4.56
C SER A 167 -7.67 -7.21 -4.49
N ASN A 168 -6.49 -6.88 -5.00
CA ASN A 168 -5.26 -7.66 -4.90
C ASN A 168 -4.75 -7.75 -3.46
N VAL A 169 -5.06 -6.77 -2.61
CA VAL A 169 -4.70 -6.81 -1.19
C VAL A 169 -5.75 -7.65 -0.45
N PRO A 170 -5.37 -8.79 0.16
CA PRO A 170 -6.30 -9.62 0.90
C PRO A 170 -6.88 -8.84 2.08
N ARG A 171 -8.13 -9.13 2.43
CA ARG A 171 -8.81 -8.50 3.57
C ARG A 171 -9.48 -9.54 4.42
N ASN A 172 -9.44 -9.33 5.73
CA ASN A 172 -10.18 -10.13 6.69
C ASN A 172 -11.31 -9.31 7.29
N VAL A 173 -12.33 -10.01 7.77
CA VAL A 173 -13.36 -9.44 8.64
C VAL A 173 -13.22 -9.93 10.06
N ARG A 174 -13.58 -9.07 11.01
CA ARG A 174 -13.91 -9.46 12.37
C ARG A 174 -15.41 -9.55 12.51
N ARG A 175 -15.93 -10.75 12.79
CA ARG A 175 -17.35 -10.93 13.12
C ARG A 175 -17.64 -10.32 14.49
N LEU A 176 -18.72 -9.56 14.59
CA LEU A 176 -19.19 -9.00 15.85
C LEU A 176 -20.19 -9.96 16.49
N VAL A 177 -20.56 -9.66 17.74
CA VAL A 177 -21.62 -10.41 18.41
C VAL A 177 -22.93 -10.27 17.62
N THR A 178 -23.69 -11.36 17.53
CA THR A 178 -25.00 -11.36 16.90
C THR A 178 -25.96 -10.48 17.69
N LEU A 179 -26.64 -9.54 17.01
CA LEU A 179 -27.60 -8.62 17.63
C LEU A 179 -29.01 -8.89 17.10
N PRO A 180 -30.07 -8.56 17.87
CA PRO A 180 -31.42 -8.50 17.34
C PRO A 180 -31.47 -7.54 16.13
N GLY A 181 -31.81 -8.05 14.95
CA GLY A 181 -31.82 -7.28 13.69
C GLY A 181 -30.70 -7.63 12.72
N GLY A 182 -29.72 -8.46 13.11
CA GLY A 182 -28.79 -9.05 12.16
C GLY A 182 -27.38 -9.27 12.71
N ARG A 183 -26.52 -9.78 11.83
CA ARG A 183 -25.11 -9.98 12.11
C ARG A 183 -24.28 -8.96 11.40
N LEU A 184 -23.25 -8.50 12.09
CA LEU A 184 -22.35 -7.49 11.58
C LEU A 184 -20.92 -8.02 11.63
N ALA A 185 -20.11 -7.53 10.70
CA ALA A 185 -18.68 -7.70 10.65
C ALA A 185 -18.00 -6.36 10.43
N LEU A 186 -16.76 -6.25 10.89
CA LEU A 186 -15.88 -5.14 10.58
C LEU A 186 -14.87 -5.58 9.53
N SER A 187 -14.78 -4.83 8.44
CA SER A 187 -13.66 -4.91 7.50
C SER A 187 -12.73 -3.72 7.71
N GLN A 188 -11.43 -3.95 7.72
CA GLN A 188 -10.43 -2.89 7.72
C GLN A 188 -9.93 -2.65 6.30
N THR A 189 -9.78 -1.38 5.96
CA THR A 189 -9.24 -0.91 4.68
C THR A 189 -8.18 0.15 4.95
N CYS A 190 -7.23 0.33 4.05
CA CYS A 190 -6.19 1.36 4.17
C CYS A 190 -6.19 2.24 2.92
N ARG A 191 -6.07 3.55 3.13
CA ARG A 191 -5.70 4.53 2.10
C ARG A 191 -4.38 5.15 2.52
N SER A 192 -3.44 5.29 1.58
CA SER A 192 -2.09 5.72 1.93
C SER A 192 -1.67 6.86 1.04
N PHE A 193 -1.04 7.85 1.65
CA PHE A 193 -0.58 9.07 1.01
C PHE A 193 0.87 9.25 1.38
N ILE A 194 1.71 9.54 0.39
CA ILE A 194 3.11 9.86 0.55
C ILE A 194 3.43 10.99 -0.40
N ILE A 195 4.31 11.90 0.02
CA ILE A 195 4.75 13.02 -0.82
C ILE A 195 6.22 12.82 -1.11
N LYS A 196 6.59 12.80 -2.39
CA LYS A 196 7.98 12.62 -2.84
C LYS A 196 8.44 13.82 -3.67
N PRO A 197 9.48 14.55 -3.23
CA PRO A 197 10.10 15.59 -4.03
C PRO A 197 11.01 14.97 -5.11
N ILE A 198 10.86 15.42 -6.36
CA ILE A 198 11.71 15.04 -7.50
C ILE A 198 12.19 16.32 -8.16
N GLY A 199 13.38 16.80 -7.78
CA GLY A 199 13.83 18.13 -8.18
C GLY A 199 12.85 19.20 -7.69
N ASP A 200 12.36 20.05 -8.61
CA ASP A 200 11.39 21.12 -8.32
C ASP A 200 9.92 20.65 -8.36
N ILE A 201 9.70 19.34 -8.47
CA ILE A 201 8.38 18.72 -8.62
C ILE A 201 8.02 18.01 -7.33
N ARG A 202 6.74 18.01 -6.97
CA ARG A 202 6.19 17.17 -5.90
C ARG A 202 5.21 16.17 -6.48
N ILE A 203 5.38 14.90 -6.16
CA ILE A 203 4.45 13.81 -6.51
C ILE A 203 3.81 13.25 -5.25
#